data_AF-A0A1J4WA13-F1
#
_entry.id   AF-A0A1J4WA13-F1
#
_cell.length_a   1.000
_cell.length_b   1.000
_cell.length_c   1.000
_cell.angle_alpha   90.00
_cell.angle_beta   90.00
_cell.angle_gamma   90.00
#
_symmetry.space_group_name_H-M   'P 1'
#
loop_
_entity.id
_entity.type
_entity.pdbx_description
1 polymer ?
#
loop_
_entity_poly.entity_id
_entity_poly.type
_entity_poly.pdbx_seq_one_letter_code
_entity_poly.pdbx_strand_id
1 'polypeptide(L)'
;MPNEETQTSEEGKLIGKITHYFGKIGVAVIKLEDTLKVGDTIKIVGGGAEFTQTVESMQIEHEQIQEAKTGESIGLKVLQKVKEGYKVYKL
;
A
#
# COMPACT_ATOMS: atom_id res chain seq x y z
N MET A 1 16.10 24.12 -17.05
CA MET A 1 16.76 23.94 -15.74
C MET A 1 15.80 24.42 -14.67
N PRO A 2 15.56 23.73 -13.54
CA PRO A 2 15.63 22.30 -13.17
C PRO A 2 14.18 21.73 -13.17
N ASN A 3 13.82 20.46 -12.93
CA ASN A 3 14.34 19.45 -12.03
C ASN A 3 14.54 18.12 -12.76
N GLU A 4 15.78 17.67 -12.82
CA GLU A 4 16.10 16.25 -12.59
C GLU A 4 15.55 15.89 -11.20
N GLU A 5 14.73 14.85 -11.11
CA GLU A 5 14.81 13.77 -10.11
C GLU A 5 14.03 12.57 -10.66
N THR A 6 14.56 11.91 -11.70
CA THR A 6 14.18 10.52 -11.97
C THR A 6 14.90 9.67 -10.92
N GLN A 7 14.26 9.49 -9.77
CA GLN A 7 14.77 8.61 -8.75
C GLN A 7 14.72 7.16 -9.27
N THR A 8 15.91 6.66 -9.58
CA THR A 8 16.22 5.26 -9.85
C THR A 8 16.18 4.50 -8.53
N SER A 9 15.45 3.39 -8.39
CA SER A 9 15.64 2.31 -7.40
C SER A 9 14.54 1.24 -7.50
N GLU A 10 14.80 0.15 -8.21
CA GLU A 10 14.01 -1.10 -8.14
C GLU A 10 14.29 -1.85 -6.81
N GLU A 11 14.19 -1.16 -5.68
CA GLU A 11 14.14 -1.77 -4.35
C GLU A 11 12.80 -1.37 -3.75
N GLY A 12 11.84 -2.30 -3.77
CA GLY A 12 10.52 -2.04 -3.23
C GLY A 12 10.64 -1.46 -1.82
N LYS A 13 10.23 -0.21 -1.62
CA LYS A 13 10.36 0.45 -0.32
C LYS A 13 9.29 -0.11 0.58
N LEU A 14 9.65 -0.63 1.76
CA LEU A 14 8.65 -1.04 2.74
C LEU A 14 7.89 0.21 3.19
N ILE A 15 6.69 0.40 2.65
CA ILE A 15 5.86 1.56 2.93
C ILE A 15 4.86 1.28 4.04
N GLY A 16 4.68 0.03 4.46
CA GLY A 16 3.74 -0.30 5.51
C GLY A 16 3.57 -1.79 5.78
N LYS A 17 2.65 -2.08 6.70
CA LYS A 17 2.27 -3.42 7.12
C LYS A 17 0.77 -3.55 7.32
N ILE A 18 0.25 -4.74 7.07
CA ILE A 18 -1.18 -5.02 7.23
C ILE A 18 -1.47 -5.23 8.71
N THR A 19 -2.30 -4.36 9.27
CA THR A 19 -2.76 -4.42 10.67
C THR A 19 -4.11 -5.09 10.79
N HIS A 20 -4.93 -5.05 9.73
CA HIS A 20 -6.24 -5.67 9.74
C HIS A 20 -6.64 -6.12 8.34
N TYR A 21 -7.45 -7.18 8.23
CA TYR A 21 -8.00 -7.62 6.96
C TYR A 21 -9.45 -8.09 7.10
N PHE A 22 -10.34 -7.44 6.36
CA PHE A 22 -11.75 -7.77 6.28
C PHE A 22 -11.99 -8.82 5.20
N GLY A 23 -11.75 -10.09 5.55
CA GLY A 23 -11.95 -11.23 4.64
C GLY A 23 -13.36 -11.42 4.10
N LYS A 24 -14.38 -10.79 4.71
CA LYS A 24 -15.77 -10.81 4.21
C LYS A 24 -15.96 -9.99 2.93
N ILE A 25 -15.21 -8.89 2.77
CA ILE A 25 -15.35 -7.93 1.65
C ILE A 25 -14.06 -7.77 0.83
N GLY A 26 -12.95 -8.38 1.27
CA GLY A 26 -11.66 -8.32 0.58
C GLY A 26 -10.91 -7.00 0.78
N VAL A 27 -11.14 -6.31 1.90
CA VAL A 27 -10.48 -5.03 2.20
C VAL A 27 -9.37 -5.24 3.22
N ALA A 28 -8.16 -4.79 2.88
CA ALA A 28 -7.01 -4.79 3.77
C ALA A 28 -6.78 -3.40 4.36
N VAL A 29 -6.53 -3.35 5.66
CA VAL A 29 -6.07 -2.15 6.35
C VAL A 29 -4.56 -2.23 6.46
N ILE A 30 -3.90 -1.31 5.76
CA ILE A 30 -2.45 -1.20 5.72
C ILE A 30 -2.08 0.04 6.53
N LYS A 31 -1.29 -0.16 7.59
CA LYS A 31 -0.67 0.95 8.30
C LYS A 31 0.58 1.34 7.53
N LEU A 32 0.55 2.54 6.94
CA LEU A 32 1.68 3.10 6.23
C LEU A 32 2.68 3.68 7.24
N GLU A 33 3.95 3.41 7.01
CA GLU A 33 5.09 3.98 7.72
C GLU A 33 5.88 4.92 6.79
N ASP A 34 5.42 5.09 5.55
CA ASP A 34 5.99 5.98 4.53
C ASP A 34 4.89 6.61 3.67
N THR A 35 5.26 7.43 2.69
CA THR A 35 4.30 8.10 1.80
C THR A 35 3.93 7.24 0.59
N LEU A 36 2.64 7.17 0.25
CA LEU A 36 2.10 6.43 -0.90
C LEU A 36 1.16 7.36 -1.70
N LYS A 37 1.16 7.29 -3.04
CA LYS A 37 0.17 7.97 -3.88
C LYS A 37 -0.78 7.00 -4.56
N VAL A 38 -1.96 7.50 -4.89
CA VAL A 38 -2.86 6.88 -5.88
C VAL A 38 -2.14 6.85 -7.22
N GLY A 39 -2.17 5.70 -7.88
CA GLY A 39 -1.44 5.42 -9.12
C GLY A 39 -0.11 4.69 -8.92
N ASP A 40 0.42 4.63 -7.70
CA ASP A 40 1.60 3.82 -7.41
C ASP A 40 1.28 2.31 -7.45
N THR A 41 2.31 1.52 -7.73
CA THR A 41 2.21 0.06 -7.65
C THR A 41 2.70 -0.43 -6.30
N ILE A 42 1.90 -1.23 -5.62
CA ILE A 42 2.24 -1.84 -4.35
C ILE A 42 2.37 -3.35 -4.50
N LYS A 43 3.39 -3.93 -3.86
CA LYS A 43 3.60 -5.36 -3.70
C LYS A 43 3.29 -5.75 -2.27
N ILE A 44 2.35 -6.67 -2.11
CA ILE A 44 2.01 -7.24 -0.81
C ILE A 44 2.62 -8.62 -0.72
N VAL A 45 3.38 -8.89 0.35
CA VAL A 45 4.06 -10.16 0.59
C VAL A 45 3.73 -10.66 2.00
N GLY A 46 3.22 -11.88 2.11
CA GLY A 46 3.03 -12.52 3.40
C GLY A 46 2.45 -13.92 3.34
N GLY A 47 2.76 -14.75 4.33
CA GLY A 47 2.12 -16.06 4.55
C GLY A 47 2.11 -17.02 3.35
N GLY A 48 3.08 -16.90 2.42
CA GLY A 48 3.17 -17.72 1.21
C GLY A 48 2.44 -17.17 -0.02
N ALA A 49 1.81 -16.00 0.07
CA ALA A 49 1.23 -15.30 -1.05
C ALA A 49 1.96 -13.96 -1.26
N GLU A 50 2.37 -13.70 -2.49
CA GLU A 50 2.85 -12.39 -2.92
C GLU A 50 2.16 -11.99 -4.21
N PHE A 51 1.72 -10.73 -4.28
CA PHE A 51 1.13 -10.16 -5.48
C PHE A 51 1.37 -8.67 -5.53
N THR A 52 1.36 -8.14 -6.73
CA THR A 52 1.40 -6.71 -6.99
C THR A 52 0.01 -6.22 -7.38
N GLN A 53 -0.34 -5.01 -6.98
CA GLN A 53 -1.48 -4.30 -7.50
C GLN A 53 -1.19 -2.81 -7.60
N THR A 54 -1.87 -2.14 -8.52
CA THR A 54 -1.86 -0.69 -8.62
C THR A 54 -2.92 -0.11 -7.69
N VAL A 55 -2.58 1.00 -7.03
CA VAL A 55 -3.51 1.75 -6.17
C VAL A 55 -4.43 2.57 -7.06
N GLU A 56 -5.60 2.03 -7.41
CA GLU A 56 -6.61 2.78 -8.16
C GLU A 56 -7.35 3.80 -7.27
N SER A 57 -7.54 3.44 -6.00
CA SER A 57 -8.19 4.29 -5.00
C SER A 57 -7.77 3.85 -3.60
N MET A 58 -7.57 4.81 -2.70
CA MET A 58 -7.35 4.55 -1.28
C MET A 58 -8.18 5.51 -0.42
N GLN A 59 -8.55 5.04 0.76
CA GLN A 59 -9.32 5.80 1.74
C GLN A 59 -8.66 5.69 3.11
N ILE A 60 -8.62 6.79 3.86
CA ILE A 60 -8.11 6.87 5.23
C ILE A 60 -9.18 7.52 6.07
N GLU A 61 -9.61 6.90 7.19
CA GLU A 61 -10.59 7.49 8.12
C GLU A 61 -11.82 8.15 7.44
N HIS A 62 -12.40 7.47 6.43
CA HIS A 62 -13.52 7.96 5.60
C HIS A 62 -13.21 9.14 4.66
N GLU A 63 -11.96 9.58 4.58
CA GLU A 63 -11.49 10.55 3.60
C GLU A 63 -10.84 9.86 2.39
N GLN A 64 -11.22 10.30 1.20
CA GLN A 64 -10.60 9.85 -0.04
C GLN A 64 -9.39 10.72 -0.32
N ILE A 65 -8.21 10.11 -0.31
CA ILE A 65 -6.94 10.83 -0.41
C ILE A 65 -6.17 10.38 -1.65
N GLN A 66 -5.46 11.32 -2.27
CA GLN A 66 -4.57 11.03 -3.39
C GLN A 66 -3.15 10.68 -2.92
N GLU A 67 -2.78 11.11 -1.72
CA GLU A 67 -1.46 10.90 -1.13
C GLU A 67 -1.63 10.57 0.36
N ALA A 68 -1.10 9.43 0.76
CA ALA A 68 -1.11 8.91 2.10
C ALA A 68 0.25 9.19 2.75
N LYS A 69 0.23 9.54 4.03
CA LYS A 69 1.44 9.88 4.79
C LYS A 69 1.84 8.77 5.73
N THR A 70 3.08 8.83 6.20
CA THR A 70 3.58 7.97 7.27
C THR A 70 2.71 8.10 8.53
N GLY A 71 2.37 6.97 9.14
CA GLY A 71 1.53 6.88 10.33
C GLY A 71 0.07 6.55 10.04
N GLU A 72 -0.40 6.80 8.81
CA GLU A 72 -1.81 6.69 8.46
C GLU A 72 -2.22 5.25 8.13
N SER A 73 -3.51 4.93 8.35
CA SER A 73 -4.07 3.61 8.05
C SER A 73 -4.95 3.68 6.82
N ILE A 74 -4.47 3.17 5.69
CA ILE A 74 -5.24 3.09 4.45
C ILE A 74 -6.06 1.81 4.40
N GLY A 75 -7.33 1.94 4.01
CA GLY A 75 -8.15 0.84 3.55
C GLY A 75 -7.99 0.69 2.05
N LEU A 76 -7.58 -0.50 1.61
CA LEU A 76 -7.44 -0.82 0.19
C LEU A 76 -8.02 -2.20 -0.10
N LYS A 77 -8.79 -2.29 -1.19
CA LYS A 77 -9.33 -3.56 -1.65
C LYS A 77 -8.24 -4.36 -2.35
N VAL A 78 -7.98 -5.55 -1.84
CA VAL A 78 -6.98 -6.47 -2.37
C VAL A 78 -7.64 -7.54 -3.21
N LEU A 79 -6.97 -7.95 -4.30
CA LEU A 79 -7.44 -9.03 -5.18
C LEU A 79 -7.31 -10.41 -4.52
N GLN A 80 -6.34 -10.54 -3.62
CA GLN A 80 -5.99 -11.78 -2.93
C GLN A 80 -6.27 -11.64 -1.44
N LYS A 81 -6.53 -12.78 -0.77
CA LYS A 81 -6.67 -12.77 0.69
C LYS A 81 -5.32 -12.46 1.33
N VAL A 82 -5.30 -11.42 2.14
CA VAL A 82 -4.14 -11.09 2.97
C VAL A 82 -4.44 -11.38 4.44
N LYS A 83 -3.42 -11.41 5.29
CA LYS A 83 -3.61 -11.52 6.74
C LYS A 83 -2.82 -10.44 7.46
N GLU A 84 -3.13 -10.28 8.73
CA GLU A 84 -2.37 -9.43 9.65
C GLU A 84 -0.89 -9.86 9.64
N GLY A 85 0.02 -8.89 9.62
CA GLY A 85 1.46 -9.11 9.56
C GLY A 85 2.07 -9.18 8.16
N TYR A 86 1.27 -9.05 7.11
CA TYR A 86 1.78 -8.96 5.73
C TYR A 86 2.54 -7.65 5.54
N LYS A 87 3.60 -7.69 4.73
CA LYS A 87 4.44 -6.53 4.41
C LYS A 87 4.01 -5.92 3.09
N VAL A 88 3.97 -4.59 3.04
CA VAL A 88 3.62 -3.84 1.85
C VAL A 88 4.83 -3.05 1.39
N TYR A 89 5.20 -3.29 0.14
CA TYR A 89 6.31 -2.65 -0.54
C TYR A 89 5.75 -1.79 -1.67
N LYS A 90 6.28 -0.60 -1.87
CA LYS A 90 5.96 0.23 -3.04
C LYS A 90 7.04 0.03 -4.10
N LEU A 91 6.62 -0.14 -5.34
CA LEU A 91 7.45 -0.19 -6.55
C LEU A 91 7.38 1.14 -7.28
#